data_AF-A0AAF0BVJ4-F1
#
_entry.id   AF-A0AAF0BVJ4-F1
#
_cell.length_a   1.000
_cell.length_b   1.000
_cell.length_c   1.000
_cell.angle_alpha   90.00
_cell.angle_beta   90.00
_cell.angle_gamma   90.00
#
_symmetry.space_group_name_H-M   'P 1'
#
loop_
_entity.id
_entity.type
_entity.pdbx_description
1 polymer ?
#
loop_
_entity_poly.entity_id
_entity_poly.type
_entity_poly.pdbx_seq_one_letter_code
_entity_poly.pdbx_strand_id
1 'polypeptide(L)'
;MLKHIHASDRWTDKSVGQKGFTLIELLVVIAILGVLAAVVILGVGALQDRGEEEACETETQSIQAAVVAYMTDNGGSVPSKSQLATGNYIETEPADVATELANVSISTATGSEGEVTVTPDSNGRC
;
A
#
# COMPACT_ATOMS: atom_id res chain seq x y z
N MET A 1 -75.18 -13.62 -33.03
CA MET A 1 -74.33 -12.96 -34.02
C MET A 1 -73.06 -12.49 -33.32
N LEU A 2 -71.92 -13.06 -33.70
CA LEU A 2 -70.53 -12.66 -33.44
C LEU A 2 -69.98 -12.71 -31.99
N LYS A 3 -69.34 -13.85 -31.67
CA LYS A 3 -68.13 -13.89 -30.84
C LYS A 3 -66.95 -13.36 -31.68
N HIS A 4 -66.20 -12.38 -31.19
CA HIS A 4 -64.85 -12.01 -31.64
C HIS A 4 -64.09 -11.61 -30.37
N ILE A 5 -63.31 -12.50 -29.74
CA ILE A 5 -61.87 -12.72 -30.00
C ILE A 5 -61.14 -11.41 -30.34
N HIS A 6 -60.47 -10.84 -29.34
CA HIS A 6 -59.27 -10.05 -29.56
C HIS A 6 -58.08 -10.78 -28.94
N ALA A 7 -57.03 -10.85 -29.74
CA ALA A 7 -55.88 -11.69 -29.63
C ALA A 7 -55.10 -11.46 -28.33
N SER A 8 -54.72 -12.56 -27.67
CA SER A 8 -53.57 -12.55 -26.79
C SER A 8 -52.31 -12.49 -27.64
N ASP A 9 -51.54 -11.42 -27.50
CA ASP A 9 -50.20 -11.33 -28.06
C ASP A 9 -49.34 -12.46 -27.47
N ARG A 10 -49.19 -13.53 -28.26
CA ARG A 10 -48.26 -14.62 -27.97
C ARG A 10 -46.85 -14.07 -28.15
N TRP A 11 -46.28 -13.59 -27.06
CA TRP A 11 -44.84 -13.47 -26.88
C TRP A 11 -44.21 -14.84 -27.09
N THR A 12 -43.77 -15.08 -28.32
CA THR A 12 -42.92 -16.19 -28.70
C THR A 12 -41.49 -15.72 -28.43
N ASP A 13 -41.10 -15.80 -27.16
CA ASP A 13 -39.69 -15.73 -26.80
C ASP A 13 -39.01 -16.94 -27.45
N LYS A 14 -38.24 -16.69 -28.51
CA LYS A 14 -37.31 -17.69 -29.04
C LYS A 14 -36.27 -17.89 -27.94
N SER A 15 -36.49 -18.87 -27.08
CA SER A 15 -35.48 -19.31 -26.13
C SER A 15 -34.29 -19.84 -26.94
N VAL A 16 -33.34 -18.95 -27.20
CA VAL A 16 -32.02 -19.29 -27.73
C VAL A 16 -31.48 -20.33 -26.75
N GLY A 17 -31.36 -21.57 -27.22
CA GLY A 17 -31.19 -22.74 -26.36
C GLY A 17 -30.20 -22.49 -25.24
N GLN A 18 -30.71 -22.49 -24.00
CA GLN A 18 -29.89 -22.35 -22.80
C GLN A 18 -29.00 -23.59 -22.70
N LYS A 19 -27.80 -23.51 -23.27
CA LYS A 19 -26.73 -24.47 -23.03
C LYS A 19 -26.28 -24.29 -21.59
N GLY A 20 -26.62 -25.26 -20.74
CA GLY A 20 -26.10 -25.31 -19.38
C GLY A 20 -24.59 -25.55 -19.37
N PHE A 21 -23.89 -24.93 -18.43
CA PHE A 21 -22.48 -25.21 -18.15
C PHE A 21 -22.33 -26.69 -17.79
N THR A 22 -21.34 -27.37 -18.38
CA THR A 22 -21.05 -28.74 -17.98
C THR A 22 -20.30 -28.75 -16.64
N LEU A 23 -20.58 -29.73 -15.78
CA LEU A 23 -19.85 -29.88 -14.51
C LEU A 23 -18.35 -30.09 -14.74
N ILE A 24 -17.98 -30.71 -15.86
CA ILE A 24 -16.58 -30.93 -16.23
C ILE A 24 -15.88 -29.62 -16.63
N GLU A 25 -16.57 -28.70 -17.29
CA GLU A 25 -16.03 -27.35 -17.58
C GLU A 25 -15.74 -26.58 -16.29
N LEU A 26 -16.62 -26.65 -15.30
CA LEU A 26 -16.35 -26.00 -14.01
C LEU A 26 -15.24 -26.71 -13.23
N LEU A 27 -15.14 -28.03 -13.31
CA LEU A 27 -14.12 -28.82 -12.61
C LEU A 27 -12.71 -28.47 -13.07
N VAL A 28 -12.48 -28.38 -14.39
CA VAL A 28 -11.14 -28.03 -14.90
C VAL A 28 -10.75 -26.59 -14.56
N VAL A 29 -11.73 -25.67 -14.51
CA VAL A 29 -11.47 -24.27 -14.16
C VAL A 29 -11.00 -24.14 -12.72
N ILE A 30 -11.70 -24.75 -11.77
CA ILE A 30 -11.28 -24.68 -10.35
C ILE A 30 -9.97 -25.43 -10.12
N ALA A 31 -9.68 -26.47 -10.90
CA ALA A 31 -8.40 -27.17 -10.84
C ALA A 31 -7.24 -26.24 -11.25
N ILE A 32 -7.40 -25.51 -12.36
CA ILE A 32 -6.38 -24.55 -12.81
C ILE A 32 -6.27 -23.37 -11.82
N LEU A 33 -7.39 -22.80 -11.36
CA LEU A 33 -7.40 -21.73 -10.36
C LEU A 33 -6.72 -22.15 -9.06
N GLY A 34 -6.88 -23.41 -8.63
CA GLY A 34 -6.21 -23.96 -7.46
C GLY A 34 -4.69 -24.01 -7.61
N VAL A 35 -4.18 -24.43 -8.78
CA VAL A 35 -2.74 -24.45 -9.06
C VAL A 35 -2.16 -23.04 -9.11
N LEU A 36 -2.83 -22.10 -9.78
CA LEU A 36 -2.39 -20.70 -9.85
C LEU A 36 -2.37 -20.05 -8.47
N ALA A 37 -3.42 -20.25 -7.66
CA ALA A 37 -3.49 -19.70 -6.31
C ALA A 37 -2.37 -20.23 -5.40
N ALA A 38 -2.04 -21.53 -5.50
CA ALA A 38 -0.97 -22.13 -4.70
C ALA A 38 0.40 -21.49 -4.97
N VAL A 39 0.73 -21.19 -6.23
CA VAL A 39 2.01 -20.53 -6.58
C VAL A 39 2.06 -19.10 -6.06
N VAL A 40 0.96 -18.35 -6.19
CA VAL A 40 0.88 -16.95 -5.74
C VAL A 40 1.11 -16.83 -4.23
N ILE A 41 0.53 -17.72 -3.43
CA ILE A 41 0.66 -17.68 -1.96
C ILE A 41 2.13 -17.81 -1.52
N LEU A 42 2.93 -18.63 -2.19
CA LEU A 42 4.35 -18.75 -1.86
C LEU A 42 5.17 -17.50 -2.21
N GLY A 43 4.72 -16.71 -3.20
CA GLY A 43 5.41 -15.50 -3.64
C GLY A 43 5.04 -14.23 -2.87
N VAL A 44 3.82 -14.15 -2.32
CA VAL A 44 3.29 -12.89 -1.75
C VAL A 44 4.02 -12.43 -0.50
N GLY A 45 4.47 -13.35 0.38
CA GLY A 45 5.16 -12.99 1.61
C GLY A 45 6.46 -12.20 1.35
N ALA A 46 7.30 -12.73 0.46
CA ALA A 46 8.56 -12.05 0.11
C ALA A 46 8.35 -10.72 -0.64
N LEU A 47 7.23 -10.55 -1.34
CA LEU A 47 6.88 -9.27 -1.96
C LEU A 47 6.42 -8.24 -0.93
N GLN A 48 5.66 -8.67 0.08
CA GLN A 48 5.23 -7.83 1.18
C GLN A 48 6.45 -7.34 1.99
N ASP A 49 7.34 -8.25 2.39
CA ASP A 49 8.54 -7.94 3.16
C ASP A 49 9.43 -6.91 2.44
N ARG A 50 9.65 -7.10 1.12
CA ARG A 50 10.40 -6.14 0.30
C ARG A 50 9.68 -4.81 0.15
N GLY A 51 8.35 -4.84 0.01
CA GLY A 51 7.55 -3.63 -0.06
C GLY A 51 7.64 -2.79 1.20
N GLU A 52 7.71 -3.44 2.37
CA GLU A 52 7.92 -2.78 3.66
C GLU A 52 9.34 -2.19 3.78
N GLU A 53 10.37 -2.93 3.34
CA GLU A 53 11.77 -2.45 3.33
C GLU A 53 11.94 -1.21 2.42
N GLU A 54 11.43 -1.27 1.19
CA GLU A 54 11.51 -0.17 0.21
C GLU A 54 10.69 1.07 0.67
N ALA A 55 9.53 0.84 1.29
CA ALA A 55 8.74 1.92 1.88
C ALA A 55 9.51 2.59 3.01
N CYS A 56 10.17 1.81 3.87
CA CYS A 56 10.96 2.34 4.97
C CYS A 56 12.21 3.08 4.52
N GLU A 57 12.87 2.60 3.46
CA GLU A 57 13.98 3.32 2.83
C GLU A 57 13.52 4.69 2.30
N THR A 58 12.37 4.73 1.62
CA THR A 58 11.78 5.97 1.08
C THR A 58 11.41 6.96 2.20
N GLU A 59 10.84 6.47 3.30
CA GLU A 59 10.51 7.28 4.46
C GLU A 59 11.77 7.87 5.11
N THR A 60 12.80 7.05 5.29
CA THR A 60 14.09 7.46 5.85
C THR A 60 14.75 8.57 5.02
N GLN A 61 14.72 8.45 3.68
CA GLN A 61 15.25 9.48 2.78
C GLN A 61 14.44 10.78 2.85
N SER A 62 13.11 10.68 2.98
CA SER A 62 12.22 11.84 3.12
C SER A 62 12.50 12.61 4.43
N ILE A 63 12.66 11.87 5.54
CA ILE A 63 13.03 12.45 6.83
C ILE A 63 14.44 13.05 6.78
N GLN A 64 15.40 12.41 6.10
CA GLN A 64 16.75 12.95 5.93
C GLN A 64 16.72 14.29 5.19
N ALA A 65 15.93 14.40 4.12
CA ALA A 65 15.73 15.68 3.42
C ALA A 65 15.12 16.75 4.33
N ALA A 66 14.14 16.38 5.16
CA ALA A 66 13.53 17.27 6.15
C ALA A 66 14.55 17.76 7.20
N VAL A 67 15.42 16.87 7.68
CA VAL A 67 16.51 17.23 8.61
C VAL A 67 17.49 18.21 7.98
N VAL A 68 17.91 17.96 6.74
CA VAL A 68 18.81 18.86 6.00
C VAL A 68 18.17 20.22 5.77
N ALA A 69 16.87 20.26 5.44
CA ALA A 69 16.12 21.51 5.31
C ALA A 69 16.09 22.29 6.63
N TYR A 70 15.77 21.62 7.75
CA TYR A 70 15.82 22.25 9.07
C TYR A 70 17.20 22.79 9.40
N MET A 71 18.26 22.02 9.17
CA MET A 71 19.64 22.44 9.43
C MET A 71 20.04 23.64 8.58
N THR A 72 19.58 23.71 7.33
CA THR A 72 19.82 24.85 6.44
C THR A 72 19.22 26.13 7.03
N ASP A 73 18.00 26.05 7.55
CA ASP A 73 17.30 27.21 8.13
C ASP A 73 17.79 27.57 9.54
N ASN A 74 18.28 26.59 10.31
CA ASN A 74 18.65 26.73 11.72
C ASN A 74 20.17 26.67 11.96
N GLY A 75 20.98 27.09 10.98
CA GLY A 75 22.42 27.30 11.15
C GLY A 75 23.22 26.03 11.47
N GLY A 76 22.80 24.89 10.91
CA GLY A 76 23.46 23.59 11.11
C GLY A 76 23.05 22.86 12.40
N SER A 77 22.08 23.39 13.15
CA SER A 77 21.55 22.70 14.33
C SER A 77 20.76 21.45 13.94
N VAL A 78 21.13 20.31 14.52
CA VAL A 78 20.42 19.05 14.34
C VAL A 78 19.04 19.15 15.02
N PRO A 79 17.93 18.87 14.31
CA PRO A 79 16.60 18.88 14.89
C PRO A 79 16.33 17.63 15.72
N SER A 80 15.55 17.80 16.78
CA SER A 80 14.75 16.71 17.34
C SER A 80 13.52 16.43 16.46
N LYS A 81 12.94 15.23 16.61
CA LYS A 81 11.68 14.84 15.93
C LYS A 81 10.57 15.89 16.10
N SER A 82 10.42 16.43 17.31
CA SER A 82 9.42 17.47 17.61
C SER A 82 9.67 18.78 16.85
N GLN A 83 10.93 19.15 16.61
CA GLN A 83 11.29 20.35 15.87
C GLN A 83 10.99 20.22 14.37
N LEU A 84 11.12 19.01 13.80
CA LEU A 84 10.74 18.75 12.41
C LEU A 84 9.23 18.94 12.19
N ALA A 85 8.42 18.38 13.09
CA ALA A 85 6.97 18.48 12.99
C ALA A 85 6.45 19.90 13.27
N THR A 86 6.89 20.52 14.36
CA THR A 86 6.47 21.89 14.71
C THR A 86 6.98 22.92 13.71
N GLY A 87 8.13 22.66 13.09
CA GLY A 87 8.71 23.49 12.04
C GLY A 87 8.11 23.27 10.65
N ASN A 88 7.12 22.37 10.50
CA ASN A 88 6.48 22.03 9.22
C ASN A 88 7.46 21.52 8.15
N TYR A 89 8.49 20.76 8.58
CA TYR A 89 9.43 20.08 7.69
C TYR A 89 8.96 18.66 7.35
N ILE A 90 8.02 18.11 8.11
CA ILE A 90 7.36 16.82 7.87
C ILE A 90 5.87 16.99 8.12
N GLU A 91 5.04 16.46 7.23
CA GLU A 91 3.58 16.38 7.44
C GLU A 91 3.28 15.26 8.45
N THR A 92 3.16 15.63 9.72
CA THR A 92 2.69 14.76 10.80
C THR A 92 1.73 15.57 11.67
N GLU A 93 0.71 14.92 12.23
CA GLU A 93 -0.09 15.59 13.24
C GLU A 93 0.79 15.82 14.48
N PRO A 94 0.88 17.05 15.03
CA PRO A 94 1.84 17.38 16.08
C PRO A 94 1.71 16.52 17.35
N ALA A 95 0.54 15.92 17.58
CA ALA A 95 0.28 15.01 18.70
C ALA A 95 0.84 13.60 18.46
N ASP A 96 1.06 13.21 17.21
CA ASP A 96 1.40 11.86 16.79
C ASP A 96 2.87 11.70 16.39
N VAL A 97 3.64 12.80 16.37
CA VAL A 97 5.10 12.83 16.08
C VAL A 97 5.90 11.82 16.90
N ALA A 98 5.51 11.60 18.17
CA ALA A 98 6.16 10.64 19.04
C ALA A 98 5.89 9.18 18.65
N THR A 99 4.79 8.94 17.94
CA THR A 99 4.30 7.62 17.50
C THR A 99 4.72 7.34 16.06
N GLU A 100 4.54 8.30 15.14
CA GLU A 100 4.85 8.17 13.71
C GLU A 100 6.35 8.18 13.43
N LEU A 101 7.13 8.90 14.24
CA LEU A 101 8.59 8.85 14.16
C LEU A 101 9.20 7.96 15.24
N ALA A 102 8.43 7.16 15.97
CA ALA A 102 8.93 6.34 17.08
C ALA A 102 10.08 5.43 16.65
N ASN A 103 9.94 4.83 15.47
CA ASN A 103 10.84 3.81 14.95
C ASN A 103 12.02 4.40 14.17
N VAL A 104 12.05 5.71 13.91
CA VAL A 104 13.12 6.36 13.17
C VAL A 104 14.13 6.99 14.13
N SER A 105 15.42 6.75 13.93
CA SER A 105 16.50 7.34 14.72
C SER A 105 17.27 8.36 13.89
N ILE A 106 17.41 9.58 14.41
CA ILE A 106 18.20 10.65 13.80
C ILE A 106 19.50 10.75 14.60
N SER A 107 20.63 10.45 13.97
CA SER A 107 21.96 10.55 14.56
C SER A 107 22.81 11.49 13.73
N THR A 108 23.75 12.17 14.38
CA THR A 108 24.78 12.95 13.70
C THR A 108 26.15 12.47 14.10
N ALA A 109 26.97 12.14 13.11
CA ALA A 109 28.37 11.83 13.37
C ALA A 109 29.10 13.12 13.76
N THR A 110 29.77 13.10 14.92
CA THR A 110 30.65 14.18 15.38
C THR A 110 31.97 14.13 14.59
N GLY A 111 31.90 14.32 13.28
CA GLY A 111 33.03 14.47 12.37
C GLY A 111 32.96 15.81 11.64
N SER A 112 34.08 16.25 11.06
CA SER A 112 34.28 17.60 10.51
C SER A 112 33.33 18.01 9.37
N GLU A 113 32.50 17.09 8.88
CA GLU A 113 31.34 17.35 8.05
C GLU A 113 30.17 16.68 8.77
N GLY A 114 29.19 17.45 9.26
CA GLY A 114 28.10 16.93 10.09
C GLY A 114 27.18 16.00 9.32
N GLU A 115 27.58 14.74 9.17
CA GLU A 115 26.80 13.71 8.48
C GLU A 115 25.59 13.36 9.34
N VAL A 116 24.41 13.69 8.82
CA VAL A 116 23.13 13.26 9.38
C VAL A 116 22.81 11.90 8.83
N THR A 117 22.69 10.93 9.74
CA THR A 117 22.22 9.60 9.42
C THR A 117 20.82 9.44 10.01
N VAL A 118 19.85 9.20 9.14
CA VAL A 118 18.52 8.72 9.55
C VAL A 118 18.54 7.21 9.35
N THR A 119 18.23 6.46 10.40
CA THR A 119 18.19 4.99 10.37
C THR A 119 16.87 4.50 10.94
N PRO A 120 16.29 3.44 10.36
CA PRO A 120 15.15 2.74 10.96
C PRO A 120 15.53 2.07 12.28
N ASP A 121 14.55 1.47 12.96
CA ASP A 121 14.78 0.80 14.24
C ASP A 121 15.72 -0.42 14.08
N SER A 122 16.10 -1.04 15.20
CA SER A 122 16.97 -2.22 15.20
C SER A 122 16.39 -3.45 14.47
N ASN A 123 15.11 -3.42 14.10
CA ASN A 123 14.41 -4.47 13.37
C ASN A 123 14.20 -4.08 11.89
N GLY A 124 14.77 -2.97 11.42
CA GLY A 124 14.59 -2.46 10.06
C GLY A 124 13.20 -1.89 9.80
N ARG A 125 12.46 -1.55 10.87
CA ARG A 125 11.10 -1.02 10.76
C ARG A 125 11.11 0.50 10.82
N CYS A 126 10.31 1.05 9.92
CA CYS A 126 9.62 2.31 10.06
C CYS A 126 8.21 1.96 10.58
#